data_AF-M5RD72-F1
#
_entry.id   AF-M5RD72-F1
#
_cell.length_a   1.000
_cell.length_b   1.000
_cell.length_c   1.000
_cell.angle_alpha   90.00
_cell.angle_beta   90.00
_cell.angle_gamma   90.00
#
_symmetry.space_group_name_H-M   'P 1'
#
loop_
_entity.id
_entity.type
_entity.pdbx_description
1 polymer ?
#
loop_
_entity_poly.entity_id
_entity_poly.type
_entity_poly.pdbx_seq_one_letter_code
_entity_poly.pdbx_strand_id
1 'polypeptide(L)'
;MTEESRDRQSSFQRVTEDVLDLFELQMQLLSVDSQAAKRKLSQAIACGAVAVALAGSALTVLMVGGGFLLSELTELSAGESLLIVGAAFFVIVALLGWIALKAVGAASAAMSESKSEFAENLRWLKATLVSPKTSPRNQIRRESFSDEDPELRRQSTWSGSTHDSGQRPPVYPR
;
A
#
# COMPACT_ATOMS: atom_id res chain seq x y z
N MET A 1 27.81 11.43 40.08
CA MET A 1 26.89 11.97 39.05
C MET A 1 26.90 11.03 37.85
N THR A 2 26.48 9.77 38.04
CA THR A 2 26.66 8.68 37.05
C THR A 2 25.60 7.56 37.10
N GLU A 3 24.66 7.57 38.07
CA GLU A 3 23.64 6.51 38.17
C GLU A 3 22.39 6.76 37.32
N GLU A 4 21.93 8.01 37.17
CA GLU A 4 20.69 8.34 36.45
C GLU A 4 20.76 8.04 34.93
N SER A 5 21.97 7.95 34.37
CA SER A 5 22.19 7.65 32.95
C SER A 5 22.09 6.17 32.61
N ARG A 6 22.25 5.25 33.58
CA ARG A 6 22.12 3.80 33.35
C ARG A 6 20.67 3.36 33.24
N ASP A 7 19.77 3.88 34.08
CA ASP A 7 18.35 3.50 34.07
C ASP A 7 17.63 3.92 32.77
N ARG A 8 17.97 5.08 32.20
CA ARG A 8 17.40 5.52 30.91
C ARG A 8 17.86 4.68 29.71
N GLN A 9 19.00 4.01 29.82
CA GLN A 9 19.48 3.10 28.76
C GLN A 9 18.71 1.78 28.78
N SER A 10 18.38 1.26 29.97
CA SER A 10 17.66 -0.02 30.10
C SER A 10 16.18 0.08 29.69
N SER A 11 15.52 1.20 29.99
CA SER A 11 14.12 1.41 29.59
C SER A 11 13.96 1.52 28.07
N PHE A 12 14.94 2.13 27.39
CA PHE A 12 14.95 2.24 25.94
C PHE A 12 15.23 0.90 25.25
N GLN A 13 16.16 0.11 25.79
CA GLN A 13 16.43 -1.23 25.26
C GLN A 13 15.19 -2.12 25.33
N ARG A 14 14.45 -2.09 26.45
CA ARG A 14 13.19 -2.84 26.59
C ARG A 14 12.13 -2.47 25.55
N VAL A 15 11.93 -1.17 25.29
CA VAL A 15 10.94 -0.72 24.28
C VAL A 15 11.37 -1.15 22.87
N THR A 16 12.66 -1.09 22.55
CA THR A 16 13.17 -1.55 21.27
C THR A 16 13.00 -3.06 21.09
N GLU A 17 13.21 -3.83 22.15
CA GLU A 17 13.03 -5.29 22.18
C GLU A 17 11.55 -5.65 21.95
N ASP A 18 10.63 -4.95 22.62
CA ASP A 18 9.17 -5.14 22.48
C ASP A 18 8.65 -4.77 21.08
N VAL A 19 9.20 -3.71 20.48
CA VAL A 19 8.89 -3.32 19.09
C VAL A 19 9.42 -4.34 18.07
N LEU A 20 10.61 -4.92 18.32
CA LEU A 20 11.16 -5.97 17.48
C LEU A 20 10.34 -7.27 17.58
N ASP A 21 9.89 -7.63 18.78
CA ASP A 21 9.06 -8.80 19.02
C ASP A 21 7.68 -8.67 18.34
N LEU A 22 7.06 -7.49 18.43
CA LEU A 22 5.84 -7.15 17.68
C LEU A 22 6.05 -7.20 16.16
N PHE A 23 7.22 -6.75 15.67
CA PHE A 23 7.54 -6.80 14.25
C PHE A 23 7.76 -8.24 13.75
N GLU A 24 8.36 -9.09 14.57
CA GLU A 24 8.56 -10.51 14.27
C GLU A 24 7.22 -11.24 14.11
N LEU A 25 6.26 -10.97 15.00
CA LEU A 25 4.89 -11.48 14.88
C LEU A 25 4.18 -10.99 13.62
N GLN A 26 4.35 -9.72 13.24
CA GLN A 26 3.77 -9.20 11.99
C GLN A 26 4.44 -9.79 10.74
N MET A 27 5.74 -10.07 10.78
CA MET A 27 6.46 -10.74 9.70
C MET A 27 5.98 -12.19 9.51
N GLN A 28 5.65 -12.90 10.60
CA GLN A 28 5.08 -14.24 10.51
C GLN A 28 3.69 -14.21 9.83
N LEU A 29 2.84 -13.25 10.19
CA LEU A 29 1.53 -13.08 9.54
C LEU A 29 1.69 -12.69 8.06
N LEU A 30 2.57 -11.74 7.75
CA LEU A 30 2.88 -11.32 6.39
C LEU A 30 3.42 -12.49 5.55
N SER A 31 4.25 -13.34 6.12
CA SER A 31 4.80 -14.52 5.45
C SER A 31 3.68 -15.50 5.06
N VAL A 32 2.78 -15.81 5.99
CA VAL A 32 1.61 -16.68 5.74
C VAL A 32 0.68 -16.06 4.68
N ASP A 33 0.40 -14.77 4.78
CA ASP A 33 -0.42 -14.05 3.79
C ASP A 33 0.27 -14.02 2.42
N SER A 34 1.59 -13.86 2.37
CA SER A 34 2.37 -13.89 1.12
C SER A 34 2.29 -15.25 0.44
N GLN A 35 2.26 -16.36 1.20
CA GLN A 35 2.18 -17.70 0.65
C GLN A 35 0.77 -17.98 0.07
N ALA A 36 -0.27 -17.51 0.76
CA ALA A 36 -1.64 -17.56 0.24
C ALA A 36 -1.80 -16.69 -1.03
N ALA A 37 -1.24 -15.48 -1.03
CA ALA A 37 -1.24 -14.59 -2.18
C ALA A 37 -0.47 -15.19 -3.37
N LYS A 38 0.73 -15.76 -3.13
CA LYS A 38 1.53 -16.45 -4.16
C LYS A 38 0.76 -17.61 -4.79
N ARG A 39 0.05 -18.41 -4.00
CA ARG A 39 -0.76 -19.52 -4.53
C ARG A 39 -1.93 -19.04 -5.39
N LYS A 40 -2.62 -17.98 -4.97
CA LYS A 40 -3.69 -17.36 -5.78
C LYS A 40 -3.13 -16.76 -7.07
N LEU A 41 -1.97 -16.12 -6.99
CA LEU A 41 -1.28 -15.56 -8.15
C LEU A 41 -0.83 -16.65 -9.12
N SER A 42 -0.22 -17.73 -8.63
CA SER A 42 0.21 -18.84 -9.50
C SER A 42 -0.97 -19.52 -10.19
N GLN A 43 -2.09 -19.71 -9.47
CA GLN A 43 -3.33 -20.22 -10.05
C GLN A 43 -3.89 -19.27 -11.12
N ALA A 44 -3.92 -17.95 -10.86
CA ALA A 44 -4.38 -16.96 -11.82
C ALA A 44 -3.49 -16.94 -13.07
N ILE A 45 -2.17 -17.02 -12.90
CA ILE A 45 -1.21 -17.09 -14.02
C ILE A 45 -1.42 -18.37 -14.83
N ALA A 46 -1.56 -19.53 -14.19
CA ALA A 46 -1.79 -20.79 -14.89
C ALA A 46 -3.11 -20.78 -15.67
N CYS A 47 -4.20 -20.32 -15.04
CA CYS A 47 -5.50 -20.19 -15.68
C CYS A 47 -5.46 -19.18 -16.84
N GLY A 48 -4.79 -18.04 -16.64
CA GLY A 48 -4.58 -17.03 -17.67
C GLY A 48 -3.78 -17.57 -18.87
N ALA A 49 -2.72 -18.34 -18.62
CA ALA A 49 -1.92 -18.96 -19.68
C ALA A 49 -2.75 -19.93 -20.53
N VAL A 50 -3.56 -20.79 -19.88
CA VAL A 50 -4.48 -21.70 -20.58
C VAL A 50 -5.52 -20.92 -21.37
N ALA A 51 -6.13 -19.89 -20.79
CA ALA A 51 -7.10 -19.05 -21.47
C ALA A 51 -6.52 -18.35 -22.70
N VAL A 52 -5.30 -17.80 -22.60
CA VAL A 52 -4.59 -17.17 -23.73
C VAL A 52 -4.29 -18.18 -24.82
N ALA A 53 -3.84 -19.39 -24.47
CA ALA A 53 -3.57 -20.44 -25.45
C ALA A 53 -4.86 -20.86 -26.19
N LEU A 54 -5.95 -21.11 -25.46
CA LEU A 54 -7.24 -21.46 -26.04
C LEU A 54 -7.82 -20.33 -26.90
N ALA A 55 -7.74 -19.08 -26.44
CA ALA A 55 -8.17 -17.93 -27.20
C ALA A 55 -7.36 -17.78 -28.50
N GLY A 56 -6.03 -17.97 -28.43
CA GLY A 56 -5.15 -17.96 -29.61
C GLY A 56 -5.54 -19.05 -30.63
N SER A 57 -5.79 -20.27 -30.18
CA SER A 57 -6.22 -21.37 -31.06
C SER A 57 -7.62 -21.14 -31.66
N ALA A 58 -8.57 -20.64 -30.87
CA ALA A 58 -9.90 -20.31 -31.38
C ALA A 58 -9.84 -19.17 -32.40
N LEU A 59 -8.97 -18.19 -32.17
CA LEU A 59 -8.75 -17.05 -33.07
C LEU A 59 -8.20 -17.49 -34.43
N THR A 60 -7.22 -18.40 -34.48
CA THR A 60 -6.69 -18.90 -35.76
C THR A 60 -7.74 -19.66 -36.56
N VAL A 61 -8.57 -20.49 -35.90
CA VAL A 61 -9.69 -21.18 -36.54
C VAL A 61 -10.71 -20.19 -37.09
N LEU A 62 -11.04 -19.13 -36.33
CA LEU A 62 -11.94 -18.06 -36.78
C LEU A 62 -11.37 -17.29 -37.97
N MET A 63 -10.07 -16.99 -37.98
CA MET A 63 -9.43 -16.30 -39.11
C MET A 63 -9.46 -17.14 -40.38
N VAL A 64 -9.14 -18.44 -40.28
CA VAL A 64 -9.17 -19.36 -41.43
C VAL A 64 -10.60 -19.57 -41.92
N GLY A 65 -11.52 -19.92 -41.01
CA GLY A 65 -12.92 -20.14 -41.34
C GLY A 65 -13.61 -18.89 -41.88
N GLY A 66 -13.32 -17.72 -41.29
CA GLY A 66 -13.81 -16.43 -41.78
C GLY A 66 -13.23 -16.07 -43.16
N GLY A 67 -11.97 -16.39 -43.43
CA GLY A 67 -11.35 -16.21 -44.74
C GLY A 67 -12.04 -17.04 -45.82
N PHE A 68 -12.32 -18.33 -45.54
CA PHE A 68 -13.07 -19.18 -46.47
C PHE A 68 -14.51 -18.71 -46.66
N LEU A 69 -15.20 -18.37 -45.57
CA LEU A 69 -16.57 -17.87 -45.64
C LEU A 69 -16.66 -16.58 -46.47
N LEU A 70 -15.69 -15.66 -46.30
CA LEU A 70 -15.63 -14.43 -47.09
C LEU A 70 -15.37 -14.73 -48.57
N SER A 71 -14.52 -15.73 -48.88
CA SER A 71 -14.26 -16.15 -50.26
C SER A 71 -15.46 -16.82 -50.94
N GLU A 72 -16.36 -17.44 -50.18
CA GLU A 72 -17.60 -18.02 -50.73
C GLU A 72 -18.68 -16.96 -50.97
N LEU A 73 -18.71 -15.93 -50.13
CA LEU A 73 -19.69 -14.85 -50.22
C LEU A 73 -19.30 -13.76 -51.23
N THR A 74 -18.06 -13.76 -51.71
CA THR A 74 -17.52 -12.75 -52.62
C THR A 74 -16.82 -13.43 -53.80
N GLU A 75 -16.58 -12.71 -54.90
CA GLU A 75 -15.80 -13.25 -56.04
C GLU A 75 -14.28 -13.18 -55.81
N LEU A 76 -13.85 -12.95 -54.57
CA LEU A 76 -12.44 -12.82 -54.22
C LEU A 76 -11.75 -14.17 -54.25
N SER A 77 -10.46 -14.17 -54.60
CA SER A 77 -9.64 -15.36 -54.43
C SER A 77 -9.52 -15.72 -52.94
N ALA A 78 -9.34 -17.02 -52.64
CA ALA A 78 -9.15 -17.48 -51.26
C ALA A 78 -8.00 -16.74 -50.56
N GLY A 79 -6.90 -16.46 -51.29
CA GLY A 79 -5.75 -15.73 -50.77
C GLY A 79 -6.09 -14.29 -50.35
N GLU A 80 -6.83 -13.55 -51.18
CA GLU A 80 -7.26 -12.18 -50.87
C GLU A 80 -8.19 -12.13 -49.67
N SER A 81 -9.13 -13.08 -49.59
CA SER A 81 -10.08 -13.18 -48.47
C SER A 81 -9.37 -13.45 -47.13
N LEU A 82 -8.40 -14.38 -47.13
CA LEU A 82 -7.54 -14.66 -45.98
C LEU A 82 -6.70 -13.45 -45.55
N LEU A 83 -6.16 -12.68 -46.51
CA LEU A 83 -5.42 -11.45 -46.21
C LEU A 83 -6.30 -10.35 -45.59
N ILE A 84 -7.51 -10.15 -46.10
CA ILE A 84 -8.44 -9.14 -45.58
C ILE A 84 -8.86 -9.48 -44.15
N VAL A 85 -9.31 -10.71 -43.91
CA VAL A 85 -9.69 -11.18 -42.57
C VAL A 85 -8.47 -11.13 -41.64
N GLY A 86 -7.30 -11.55 -42.14
CA GLY A 86 -6.03 -11.45 -41.44
C GLY A 86 -5.72 -10.03 -40.96
N ALA A 87 -5.77 -9.07 -41.87
CA ALA A 87 -5.52 -7.65 -41.59
C ALA A 87 -6.55 -7.08 -40.60
N ALA A 88 -7.82 -7.42 -40.73
CA ALA A 88 -8.87 -6.97 -39.82
C ALA A 88 -8.61 -7.46 -38.37
N PHE A 89 -8.31 -8.74 -38.19
CA PHE A 89 -7.97 -9.30 -36.88
C PHE A 89 -6.66 -8.72 -36.32
N PHE A 90 -5.66 -8.48 -37.18
CA PHE A 90 -4.41 -7.85 -36.76
C PHE A 90 -4.65 -6.46 -36.16
N VAL A 91 -5.52 -5.64 -36.77
CA VAL A 91 -5.91 -4.32 -36.22
C VAL A 91 -6.59 -4.47 -34.87
N ILE A 92 -7.51 -5.43 -34.71
CA ILE A 92 -8.20 -5.68 -33.43
C ILE A 92 -7.18 -6.07 -32.35
N VAL A 93 -6.28 -7.01 -32.64
CA VAL A 93 -5.25 -7.47 -31.70
C VAL A 93 -4.29 -6.33 -31.35
N ALA A 94 -3.89 -5.50 -32.31
CA ALA A 94 -3.05 -4.33 -32.06
C ALA A 94 -3.72 -3.33 -31.13
N LEU A 95 -5.02 -3.06 -31.31
CA LEU A 95 -5.80 -2.18 -30.43
C LEU A 95 -5.91 -2.73 -29.01
N LEU A 96 -6.22 -4.03 -28.86
CA LEU A 96 -6.28 -4.69 -27.56
C LEU A 96 -4.91 -4.68 -26.86
N GLY A 97 -3.84 -4.95 -27.61
CA GLY A 97 -2.46 -4.89 -27.12
C GLY A 97 -2.09 -3.48 -26.63
N TRP A 98 -2.46 -2.45 -27.37
CA TRP A 98 -2.26 -1.06 -26.97
C TRP A 98 -2.97 -0.70 -25.66
N ILE A 99 -4.24 -1.12 -25.52
CA ILE A 99 -5.03 -0.90 -24.28
C ILE A 99 -4.38 -1.64 -23.11
N ALA A 100 -3.97 -2.90 -23.31
CA ALA A 100 -3.30 -3.69 -22.28
C ALA A 100 -1.99 -3.05 -21.82
N LEU A 101 -1.16 -2.55 -22.75
CA LEU A 101 0.07 -1.84 -22.44
C LEU A 101 -0.19 -0.57 -21.61
N LYS A 102 -1.23 0.20 -21.94
CA LYS A 102 -1.64 1.37 -21.15
C LYS A 102 -2.06 1.00 -19.74
N ALA A 103 -2.82 -0.08 -19.57
CA ALA A 103 -3.25 -0.57 -18.26
C ALA A 103 -2.05 -1.03 -17.41
N VAL A 104 -1.11 -1.78 -18.00
CA VAL A 104 0.12 -2.22 -17.33
C VAL A 104 1.01 -1.04 -16.94
N GLY A 105 1.13 -0.03 -17.82
CA GLY A 105 1.85 1.20 -17.51
C GLY A 105 1.26 1.94 -16.32
N ALA A 106 -0.08 2.10 -16.28
CA ALA A 106 -0.77 2.75 -15.17
C ALA A 106 -0.60 1.98 -13.84
N ALA A 107 -0.73 0.65 -13.87
CA ALA A 107 -0.51 -0.19 -12.69
C ALA A 107 0.94 -0.11 -12.19
N SER A 108 1.91 -0.07 -13.10
CA SER A 108 3.34 0.05 -12.76
C SER A 108 3.66 1.40 -12.13
N ALA A 109 3.08 2.49 -12.65
CA ALA A 109 3.23 3.84 -12.10
C ALA A 109 2.63 3.94 -10.68
N ALA A 110 1.46 3.34 -10.44
CA ALA A 110 0.89 3.25 -9.10
C ALA A 110 1.81 2.47 -8.14
N MET A 111 2.41 1.37 -8.60
CA MET A 111 3.35 0.60 -7.79
C MET A 111 4.67 1.35 -7.50
N SER A 112 5.18 2.18 -8.42
CA SER A 112 6.39 2.96 -8.15
C SER A 112 6.20 3.97 -7.03
N GLU A 113 5.02 4.60 -6.96
CA GLU A 113 4.68 5.52 -5.88
C GLU A 113 4.64 4.78 -4.53
N SER A 114 3.93 3.65 -4.47
CA SER A 114 3.85 2.84 -3.24
C SER A 114 5.20 2.29 -2.78
N LYS A 115 6.12 1.98 -3.71
CA LYS A 115 7.48 1.55 -3.36
C LYS A 115 8.31 2.68 -2.73
N SER A 116 8.17 3.89 -3.26
CA SER A 116 8.87 5.08 -2.72
C SER A 116 8.42 5.36 -1.30
N GLU A 117 7.10 5.38 -1.06
CA GLU A 117 6.55 5.58 0.29
C GLU A 117 6.93 4.46 1.25
N PHE A 118 6.91 3.20 0.81
CA PHE A 118 7.33 2.07 1.63
C PHE A 118 8.82 2.14 2.00
N ALA A 119 9.69 2.50 1.06
CA ALA A 119 11.12 2.67 1.31
C ALA A 119 11.41 3.82 2.28
N GLU A 120 10.69 4.93 2.14
CA GLU A 120 10.77 6.05 3.07
C GLU A 120 10.30 5.65 4.47
N ASN A 121 9.12 5.02 4.59
CA ASN A 121 8.60 4.53 5.86
C ASN A 121 9.58 3.56 6.55
N LEU A 122 10.23 2.68 5.79
CA LEU A 122 11.24 1.76 6.30
C LEU A 122 12.51 2.49 6.78
N ARG A 123 12.91 3.56 6.10
CA ARG A 123 14.03 4.43 6.51
C ARG A 123 13.71 5.19 7.81
N TRP A 124 12.49 5.73 7.94
CA TRP A 124 12.01 6.37 9.17
C TRP A 124 11.95 5.39 10.35
N LEU A 125 11.47 4.16 10.10
CA LEU A 125 11.43 3.09 11.10
C LEU A 125 12.84 2.73 11.56
N LYS A 126 13.77 2.54 10.63
CA LYS A 126 15.19 2.26 10.93
C LYS A 126 15.85 3.40 11.71
N ALA A 127 15.60 4.66 11.34
CA ALA A 127 16.15 5.81 12.06
C ALA A 127 15.60 5.93 13.49
N THR A 128 14.31 5.62 13.69
CA THR A 128 13.66 5.64 15.01
C THR A 128 14.19 4.52 15.91
N LEU A 129 14.42 3.32 15.37
CA LEU A 129 15.00 2.18 16.08
C LEU A 129 16.47 2.38 16.45
N VAL A 130 17.28 3.00 15.58
CA VAL A 130 18.73 3.18 15.81
C VAL A 130 19.05 4.40 16.67
N SER A 131 18.22 5.45 16.66
CA SER A 131 18.48 6.68 17.43
C SER A 131 17.19 7.39 17.88
N PRO A 132 16.49 6.86 18.89
CA PRO A 132 15.24 7.43 19.36
C PRO A 132 15.38 8.82 20.05
N LYS A 133 16.60 9.25 20.36
CA LYS A 133 16.88 10.56 21.00
C LYS A 133 16.97 11.74 20.03
N THR A 134 17.01 11.52 18.71
CA THR A 134 17.23 12.57 17.69
C THR A 134 16.07 12.72 16.70
N SER A 135 14.92 12.08 16.94
CA SER A 135 13.73 12.28 16.09
C SER A 135 13.18 13.72 16.26
N PRO A 136 13.11 14.53 15.20
CA PRO A 136 12.55 15.89 15.25
C PRO A 136 11.11 15.92 15.79
N ARG A 137 10.35 14.84 15.56
CA ARG A 137 8.96 14.72 16.02
C ARG A 137 8.85 14.51 17.54
N ASN A 138 9.91 13.98 18.18
CA ASN A 138 9.97 13.84 19.63
C ASN A 138 10.53 15.10 20.32
N GLN A 139 11.21 15.97 19.58
CA GLN A 139 11.65 17.28 20.06
C GLN A 139 10.46 18.24 20.20
N ILE A 140 9.55 18.26 19.21
CA ILE A 140 8.34 19.12 19.24
C ILE A 140 7.47 18.85 20.49
N ARG A 141 7.38 17.59 20.94
CA ARG A 141 6.59 17.24 22.14
C ARG A 141 7.28 17.60 23.45
N ARG A 142 8.61 17.73 23.47
CA ARG A 142 9.35 18.09 24.69
C ARG A 142 9.36 19.59 24.94
N GLU A 143 9.22 20.41 23.91
CA GLU A 143 9.18 21.87 24.06
C GLU A 143 7.84 22.38 24.60
N SER A 144 6.75 21.62 24.40
CA SER A 144 5.41 22.00 24.88
C SER A 144 5.15 21.73 26.37
N PHE A 145 6.06 21.03 27.05
CA PHE A 145 6.05 20.91 28.50
C PHE A 145 7.29 21.62 29.01
N SER A 146 7.24 22.95 29.03
CA SER A 146 8.09 23.70 29.96
C SER A 146 7.82 23.12 31.34
N ASP A 147 8.85 22.60 31.99
CA ASP A 147 8.80 22.29 33.41
C ASP A 147 8.29 23.56 34.10
N GLU A 148 7.01 23.55 34.50
CA GLU A 148 6.47 24.56 35.40
C GLU A 148 7.36 24.50 36.64
N ASP A 149 8.15 25.56 36.82
CA ASP A 149 9.04 25.76 37.94
C ASP A 149 8.27 25.39 39.23
N PRO A 150 8.66 24.34 39.99
CA PRO A 150 7.96 23.93 41.19
C PRO A 150 7.92 25.05 42.26
N GLU A 151 8.76 26.07 42.09
CA GLU A 151 8.79 27.32 42.84
C GLU A 151 7.49 28.14 42.69
N LEU A 152 6.86 28.19 41.51
CA LEU A 152 5.62 28.96 41.29
C LEU A 152 4.39 28.30 41.94
N ARG A 153 4.40 26.97 42.12
CA ARG A 153 3.28 26.24 42.73
C ARG A 153 3.20 26.40 44.26
N ARG A 154 4.28 26.84 44.92
CA ARG A 154 4.26 27.14 46.36
C ARG A 154 3.66 28.50 46.70
N GLN A 155 3.56 29.42 45.73
CA GLN A 155 3.05 30.77 46.00
C GLN A 155 1.53 30.92 45.78
N SER A 156 0.88 29.98 45.07
CA SER A 156 -0.54 30.10 44.72
C SER A 156 -1.52 29.37 45.65
N THR A 157 -1.05 28.67 46.69
CA THR A 157 -1.92 27.85 47.56
C THR A 157 -2.53 28.57 48.76
N TRP A 158 -2.37 29.88 48.93
CA TRP A 158 -2.98 30.56 50.08
C TRP A 158 -3.37 32.02 49.83
N SER A 159 -4.36 32.26 48.97
CA SER A 159 -5.14 33.51 48.98
C SER A 159 -6.54 33.33 48.39
N GLY A 160 -7.52 33.09 49.28
CA GLY A 160 -8.95 33.33 49.05
C GLY A 160 -9.64 32.37 48.06
N SER A 161 -10.93 32.12 48.13
CA SER A 161 -11.99 32.61 49.00
C SER A 161 -13.21 31.75 48.70
N THR A 162 -13.88 31.30 49.73
CA THR A 162 -15.21 30.68 49.73
C THR A 162 -16.25 31.57 49.03
N HIS A 163 -16.79 31.12 47.89
CA HIS A 163 -18.16 31.43 47.44
C HIS A 163 -18.52 30.45 46.30
N ASP A 164 -19.20 29.34 46.57
CA ASP A 164 -20.66 29.18 46.63
C ASP A 164 -21.42 29.64 45.37
N SER A 165 -21.94 28.64 44.65
CA SER A 165 -23.35 28.47 44.25
C SER A 165 -23.54 28.14 42.77
N GLY A 166 -24.41 27.15 42.56
CA GLY A 166 -24.43 26.30 41.38
C GLY A 166 -24.96 26.96 40.11
N GLN A 167 -24.45 26.45 38.99
CA GLN A 167 -25.11 26.55 37.69
C GLN A 167 -25.23 25.15 37.09
N ARG A 168 -26.48 24.67 37.00
CA ARG A 168 -26.87 23.49 36.23
C ARG A 168 -26.86 23.86 34.74
N PRO A 169 -26.31 23.02 33.84
CA PRO A 169 -26.50 23.21 32.41
C PRO A 169 -27.91 22.75 31.95
N PRO A 170 -28.48 23.40 30.91
CA PRO A 170 -29.84 23.16 30.44
C PRO A 170 -29.99 21.86 29.64
N VAL A 171 -31.17 21.25 29.78
CA VAL A 171 -31.69 20.10 29.04
C VAL A 171 -32.06 20.55 27.62
N TYR A 172 -31.54 19.87 26.59
CA TYR A 172 -32.00 20.06 25.20
C TYR A 172 -33.07 19.00 24.84
N PRO A 173 -34.17 19.39 24.19
CA PRO A 173 -35.14 18.44 23.61
C PRO A 173 -34.64 17.86 22.28
N ARG A 174 -35.19 16.67 21.96
CA ARG A 174 -34.88 15.79 20.81
C ARG A 174 -35.23 16.37 19.45
#